data_AF-A0A962NXU7-F1
#
_entry.id   AF-A0A962NXU7-F1
#
_cell.length_a   1.000
_cell.length_b   1.000
_cell.length_c   1.000
_cell.angle_alpha   90.00
_cell.angle_beta   90.00
_cell.angle_gamma   90.00
#
_symmetry.space_group_name_H-M   'P 1'
#
loop_
_entity.id
_entity.type
_entity.pdbx_description
1 polymer ?
#
loop_
_entity_poly.entity_id
_entity_poly.type
_entity_poly.pdbx_seq_one_letter_code
_entity_poly.pdbx_strand_id
1 'polypeptide(L)'
;RLGDSVRVWSLGEEDASEAEIIKRFFSAIDKYDVTLVSWNGAGFDLPVLHYRAMLHQIVAPMYWELGDHYKEFRYNNYINRFHMRHIDLMDILSLYQTRATQPLDQIATFLGFPSKMGMDGSQVYDTYLQGNIADIRHYCETDVLNTWLIYLRFQLMRGEIMKPEHQHEIALLKNQLASSNKPHLEQFLQKWQQTEAQ
;
A
#
# COMPACT_ATOMS: atom_id res chain seq x y z
N ARG A 1 -1.56 -6.18 7.65
CA ARG A 1 -2.45 -6.69 8.72
C ARG A 1 -2.16 -8.18 8.91
N LEU A 2 -1.94 -8.66 10.13
CA LEU A 2 -1.81 -10.10 10.45
C LEU A 2 -2.52 -10.39 11.78
N GLY A 3 -3.53 -11.25 11.80
CA GLY A 3 -4.23 -11.66 13.03
C GLY A 3 -5.01 -10.52 13.67
N ASP A 4 -4.49 -9.93 14.76
CA ASP A 4 -4.99 -8.70 15.43
C ASP A 4 -3.94 -7.56 15.45
N SER A 5 -2.92 -7.65 14.60
CA SER A 5 -1.84 -6.66 14.50
C SER A 5 -1.87 -5.90 13.17
N VAL A 6 -1.49 -4.63 13.23
CA VAL A 6 -1.16 -3.76 12.09
C VAL A 6 0.28 -3.28 12.26
N ARG A 7 1.05 -3.22 11.17
CA ARG A 7 2.43 -2.72 11.17
C ARG A 7 2.65 -1.83 9.97
N VAL A 8 3.33 -0.71 10.17
CA VAL A 8 3.69 0.27 9.13
C VAL A 8 5.20 0.40 9.09
N TRP A 9 5.78 -0.01 7.97
CA TRP A 9 7.23 -0.08 7.80
C TRP A 9 7.58 -0.14 6.31
N SER A 10 8.73 0.43 5.93
CA SER A 10 9.34 0.25 4.61
C SER A 10 10.13 -1.07 4.53
N LEU A 11 10.10 -1.72 3.36
CA LEU A 11 10.86 -2.95 3.12
C LEU A 11 12.38 -2.67 3.10
N GLY A 12 13.12 -3.29 4.01
CA GLY A 12 14.58 -3.14 4.13
C GLY A 12 15.01 -1.88 4.88
N GLU A 13 16.27 -1.82 5.29
CA GLU A 13 16.88 -0.64 5.93
C GLU A 13 17.30 0.41 4.87
N GLU A 14 17.78 1.59 5.29
CA GLU A 14 18.18 2.67 4.37
C GLU A 14 19.36 2.31 3.46
N ASP A 15 20.23 1.41 3.92
CA ASP A 15 21.40 0.92 3.19
C ASP A 15 21.14 -0.40 2.44
N ALA A 16 19.92 -0.93 2.50
CA ALA A 16 19.57 -2.17 1.82
C ALA A 16 19.69 -2.01 0.30
N SER A 17 20.32 -3.00 -0.34
CA SER A 17 20.43 -3.01 -1.79
C SER A 17 19.06 -3.15 -2.46
N GLU A 18 18.91 -2.61 -3.67
CA GLU A 18 17.68 -2.76 -4.45
C GLU A 18 17.26 -4.24 -4.63
N ALA A 19 18.23 -5.11 -4.94
CA ALA A 19 17.99 -6.55 -5.09
C ALA A 19 17.43 -7.17 -3.80
N GLU A 20 17.94 -6.77 -2.65
CA GLU A 20 17.45 -7.23 -1.36
C GLU A 20 16.01 -6.80 -1.10
N ILE A 21 15.70 -5.53 -1.32
CA ILE A 21 14.35 -4.97 -1.11
C ILE A 21 13.33 -5.68 -2.01
N ILE A 22 13.64 -5.82 -3.30
CA ILE A 22 12.76 -6.51 -4.27
C ILE A 22 12.60 -7.99 -3.91
N LYS A 23 13.68 -8.66 -3.50
CA LYS A 23 13.61 -10.06 -3.07
C LYS A 23 12.72 -10.22 -1.85
N ARG A 24 12.82 -9.31 -0.86
CA ARG A 24 11.95 -9.31 0.33
C ARG A 24 10.49 -9.16 -0.06
N PHE A 25 10.16 -8.31 -1.03
CA PHE A 25 8.79 -8.15 -1.55
C PHE A 25 8.22 -9.47 -2.09
N PHE A 26 8.89 -10.10 -3.07
CA PHE A 26 8.39 -11.34 -3.67
C PHE A 26 8.42 -12.52 -2.71
N SER A 27 9.44 -12.61 -1.85
CA SER A 27 9.52 -13.66 -0.81
C SER A 27 8.39 -13.53 0.21
N ALA A 28 7.89 -12.32 0.49
CA ALA A 28 6.73 -12.14 1.36
C ALA A 28 5.47 -12.72 0.71
N ILE A 29 5.30 -12.54 -0.61
CA ILE A 29 4.18 -13.12 -1.38
C ILE A 29 4.26 -14.65 -1.43
N ASP A 30 5.47 -15.21 -1.60
CA ASP A 30 5.65 -16.67 -1.63
C ASP A 30 5.39 -17.30 -0.25
N LYS A 31 5.77 -16.61 0.82
CA LYS A 31 5.68 -17.13 2.19
C LYS A 31 4.31 -16.92 2.83
N TYR A 32 3.65 -15.83 2.50
CA TYR A 32 2.40 -15.42 3.10
C TYR A 32 1.34 -15.32 2.01
N ASP A 33 0.23 -16.04 2.20
CA ASP A 33 -0.95 -15.92 1.33
C ASP A 33 -1.62 -14.55 1.54
N VAL A 34 -1.04 -13.51 0.92
CA VAL A 34 -1.42 -12.11 1.15
C VAL A 34 -2.38 -11.59 0.11
N THR A 35 -3.21 -10.64 0.52
CA THR A 35 -3.85 -9.70 -0.41
C THR A 35 -2.94 -8.50 -0.57
N LEU A 36 -2.47 -8.26 -1.78
CA LEU A 36 -1.70 -7.06 -2.13
C LEU A 36 -2.67 -5.92 -2.44
N VAL A 37 -2.53 -4.78 -1.78
CA VAL A 37 -3.36 -3.59 -2.01
C VAL A 37 -2.47 -2.42 -2.40
N SER A 38 -2.87 -1.66 -3.41
CA SER A 38 -2.11 -0.51 -3.92
C SER A 38 -3.02 0.61 -4.41
N TRP A 39 -2.44 1.80 -4.61
CA TRP A 39 -3.05 2.88 -5.38
C TRP A 39 -2.22 3.10 -6.66
N ASN A 40 -2.73 2.72 -7.84
CA ASN A 40 -2.00 2.74 -9.11
C ASN A 40 -0.77 1.80 -9.17
N GLY A 41 -0.78 0.72 -8.38
CA GLY A 41 0.30 -0.26 -8.37
C GLY A 41 0.43 -1.04 -9.68
N ALA A 42 -0.67 -1.32 -10.38
CA ALA A 42 -0.63 -1.96 -11.69
C ALA A 42 -0.09 -1.03 -12.78
N GLY A 43 -0.34 0.27 -12.65
CA GLY A 43 0.09 1.28 -13.62
C GLY A 43 1.54 1.74 -13.45
N PHE A 44 2.15 1.52 -12.28
CA PHE A 44 3.50 2.01 -11.99
C PHE A 44 4.35 1.02 -11.18
N ASP A 45 3.99 0.76 -9.91
CA ASP A 45 4.85 0.06 -8.95
C ASP A 45 5.24 -1.36 -9.39
N LEU A 46 4.24 -2.16 -9.78
CA LEU A 46 4.44 -3.56 -10.16
C LEU A 46 5.25 -3.71 -11.45
N PRO A 47 4.95 -2.97 -12.54
CA PRO A 47 5.82 -2.96 -13.72
C PRO A 47 7.28 -2.64 -13.40
N VAL A 48 7.55 -1.65 -12.54
CA VAL A 48 8.91 -1.33 -12.10
C VAL A 48 9.53 -2.54 -11.38
N LEU A 49 8.82 -3.11 -10.40
CA LEU A 49 9.30 -4.28 -9.67
C LEU A 49 9.56 -5.49 -10.58
N HIS A 50 8.73 -5.73 -11.61
CA HIS A 50 8.93 -6.83 -12.56
C HIS A 50 10.26 -6.70 -13.30
N TYR A 51 10.52 -5.54 -13.91
CA TYR A 51 11.73 -5.34 -14.69
C TYR A 51 12.98 -5.35 -13.80
N ARG A 52 12.90 -4.75 -12.61
CA ARG A 52 14.02 -4.74 -11.67
C ARG A 52 14.27 -6.11 -11.04
N ALA A 53 13.23 -6.92 -10.81
CA ALA A 53 13.38 -8.32 -10.42
C ALA A 53 14.06 -9.16 -11.49
N MET A 54 13.65 -9.00 -12.76
CA MET A 54 14.29 -9.68 -13.89
C MET A 54 15.76 -9.30 -14.03
N LEU A 55 16.10 -8.01 -13.89
CA LEU A 55 17.49 -7.53 -13.90
C LEU A 55 18.34 -8.21 -12.81
N HIS A 56 17.78 -8.36 -11.61
CA HIS A 56 18.45 -8.97 -10.46
C HIS A 56 18.29 -10.50 -10.37
N GLN A 57 17.68 -11.13 -11.37
CA GLN A 57 17.44 -12.59 -11.42
C GLN A 57 16.65 -13.10 -10.19
N ILE A 58 15.70 -12.30 -9.70
CA ILE A 58 14.87 -12.63 -8.55
C ILE A 58 13.71 -13.52 -9.01
N VAL A 59 13.55 -14.65 -8.32
CA VAL A 59 12.51 -15.65 -8.57
C VAL A 59 11.28 -15.33 -7.73
N ALA A 60 10.08 -15.44 -8.32
CA ALA A 60 8.81 -15.08 -7.70
C ALA A 60 7.65 -16.02 -8.14
N PRO A 61 7.73 -17.32 -7.83
CA PRO A 61 6.84 -18.34 -8.39
C PRO A 61 5.38 -18.15 -8.00
N MET A 62 5.07 -17.85 -6.73
CA MET A 62 3.67 -17.68 -6.31
C MET A 62 3.06 -16.38 -6.82
N TYR A 63 3.89 -15.36 -7.04
CA TYR A 63 3.44 -14.12 -7.67
C TYR A 63 2.98 -14.35 -9.11
N TRP A 64 3.74 -15.14 -9.88
CA TRP A 64 3.47 -15.46 -11.29
C TRP A 64 2.60 -16.70 -11.50
N GLU A 65 2.08 -17.32 -10.44
CA GLU A 65 1.23 -18.50 -10.56
C GLU A 65 -0.15 -18.12 -11.12
N LEU A 66 -0.54 -18.76 -12.23
CA LEU A 66 -1.78 -18.47 -12.96
C LEU A 66 -2.77 -19.63 -12.96
N GLY A 67 -2.50 -20.71 -12.23
CA GLY A 67 -3.28 -21.96 -12.26
C GLY A 67 -2.57 -23.13 -12.93
N ASP A 68 -1.30 -22.98 -13.28
CA ASP A 68 -0.47 -23.98 -13.96
C ASP A 68 -0.05 -25.09 -12.98
N HIS A 69 0.40 -24.71 -11.78
CA HIS A 69 0.77 -25.66 -10.73
C HIS A 69 -0.30 -25.72 -9.62
N TYR A 70 -0.95 -24.59 -9.34
CA TYR A 70 -1.90 -24.43 -8.24
C TYR A 70 -3.25 -23.94 -8.75
N LYS A 71 -4.20 -24.85 -8.94
CA LYS A 71 -5.50 -24.57 -9.60
C LYS A 71 -6.31 -23.43 -8.97
N GLU A 72 -6.13 -23.19 -7.68
CA GLU A 72 -6.75 -22.09 -6.93
C GLU A 72 -6.37 -20.70 -7.46
N PHE A 73 -5.20 -20.56 -8.11
CA PHE A 73 -4.75 -19.30 -8.73
C PHE A 73 -5.41 -19.02 -10.09
N ARG A 74 -6.10 -20.01 -10.68
CA ARG A 74 -6.77 -19.84 -11.99
C ARG A 74 -7.79 -18.71 -12.00
N TYR A 75 -8.48 -18.53 -10.88
CA TYR A 75 -9.55 -17.53 -10.71
C TYR A 75 -9.24 -16.49 -9.62
N ASN A 76 -8.05 -16.55 -9.03
CA ASN A 76 -7.59 -15.58 -8.04
C ASN A 76 -6.05 -15.53 -7.96
N ASN A 77 -5.42 -14.71 -8.79
CA ASN A 77 -3.96 -14.53 -8.88
C ASN A 77 -3.58 -13.04 -8.87
N TYR A 78 -2.29 -12.73 -8.74
CA TYR A 78 -1.79 -11.35 -8.63
C TYR A 78 -1.71 -10.59 -9.97
N ILE A 79 -1.80 -11.28 -11.11
CA ILE A 79 -1.53 -10.70 -12.44
C ILE A 79 -2.82 -10.25 -13.12
N ASN A 80 -3.88 -11.06 -13.02
CA ASN A 80 -5.16 -10.77 -13.64
C ASN A 80 -5.87 -9.67 -12.87
N ARG A 81 -5.99 -8.49 -13.50
CA ARG A 81 -6.63 -7.27 -12.99
C ARG A 81 -8.06 -7.39 -12.44
N PHE A 82 -8.77 -8.48 -12.73
CA PHE A 82 -10.16 -8.69 -12.29
C PHE A 82 -10.27 -9.63 -11.08
N HIS A 83 -9.13 -10.07 -10.53
CA HIS A 83 -9.07 -10.88 -9.32
C HIS A 83 -8.82 -9.98 -8.10
N MET A 84 -9.02 -10.53 -6.89
CA MET A 84 -8.94 -9.78 -5.64
C MET A 84 -7.66 -10.08 -4.84
N ARG A 85 -6.73 -10.86 -5.42
CA ARG A 85 -5.43 -11.15 -4.80
C ARG A 85 -4.48 -9.94 -4.89
N HIS A 86 -4.54 -9.20 -5.99
CA HIS A 86 -4.04 -7.83 -6.07
C HIS A 86 -5.23 -6.88 -6.28
N ILE A 87 -5.39 -5.92 -5.37
CA ILE A 87 -6.45 -4.90 -5.39
C ILE A 87 -5.78 -3.56 -5.66
N ASP A 88 -5.76 -3.14 -6.92
CA ASP A 88 -5.45 -1.76 -7.27
C ASP A 88 -6.70 -0.90 -7.08
N LEU A 89 -6.75 -0.13 -5.99
CA LEU A 89 -7.90 0.67 -5.62
C LEU A 89 -8.22 1.72 -6.68
N MET A 90 -7.21 2.36 -7.27
CA MET A 90 -7.44 3.39 -8.28
C MET A 90 -8.06 2.78 -9.54
N ASP A 91 -7.56 1.62 -9.97
CA ASP A 91 -8.05 0.92 -11.16
C ASP A 91 -9.50 0.44 -10.97
N ILE A 92 -9.78 -0.22 -9.84
CA ILE A 92 -11.13 -0.74 -9.54
C ILE A 92 -12.14 0.38 -9.34
N LEU A 93 -11.81 1.42 -8.57
CA LEU A 93 -12.73 2.53 -8.29
C LEU A 93 -13.00 3.40 -9.52
N SER A 94 -12.04 3.50 -10.44
CA SER A 94 -12.22 4.22 -11.72
C SER A 94 -12.95 3.38 -12.78
N LEU A 95 -13.42 2.17 -12.43
CA LEU A 95 -13.97 1.21 -13.38
C LEU A 95 -13.04 0.99 -14.58
N TYR A 96 -11.73 1.01 -14.30
CA TYR A 96 -10.67 0.82 -15.27
C TYR A 96 -10.63 1.88 -16.39
N GLN A 97 -11.22 3.04 -16.14
CA GLN A 97 -11.24 4.16 -17.07
C GLN A 97 -10.17 5.16 -16.67
N THR A 98 -9.13 5.30 -17.49
CA THR A 98 -8.03 6.25 -17.26
C THR A 98 -8.50 7.70 -17.08
N ARG A 99 -9.64 8.08 -17.67
CA ARG A 99 -10.20 9.43 -17.51
C ARG A 99 -10.91 9.64 -16.16
N ALA A 100 -11.24 8.57 -15.46
CA ALA A 100 -11.93 8.60 -14.17
C ALA A 100 -10.98 8.36 -12.97
N THR A 101 -9.69 8.12 -13.22
CA THR A 101 -8.69 7.98 -12.15
C THR A 101 -8.52 9.28 -11.40
N GLN A 102 -8.35 9.20 -10.09
CA GLN A 102 -8.09 10.34 -9.23
C GLN A 102 -6.77 10.15 -8.46
N PRO A 103 -6.05 11.24 -8.14
CA PRO A 103 -4.89 11.17 -7.26
C PRO A 103 -5.26 10.69 -5.84
N LEU A 104 -4.33 9.98 -5.19
CA LEU A 104 -4.52 9.44 -3.84
C LEU A 104 -4.87 10.53 -2.82
N ASP A 105 -4.17 11.67 -2.90
CA ASP A 105 -4.34 12.81 -2.01
C ASP A 105 -5.73 13.43 -2.09
N GLN A 106 -6.31 13.48 -3.29
CA GLN A 106 -7.66 14.01 -3.48
C GLN A 106 -8.71 13.09 -2.87
N ILE A 107 -8.61 11.78 -3.10
CA ILE A 107 -9.56 10.80 -2.55
C ILE A 107 -9.42 10.67 -1.04
N ALA A 108 -8.19 10.70 -0.51
CA ALA A 108 -7.95 10.71 0.92
C ALA A 108 -8.60 11.94 1.58
N THR A 109 -8.40 13.13 1.00
CA THR A 109 -9.02 14.38 1.49
C THR A 109 -10.55 14.31 1.45
N PHE A 110 -11.11 13.86 0.32
CA PHE A 110 -12.56 13.70 0.13
C PHE A 110 -13.19 12.78 1.17
N LEU A 111 -12.47 11.72 1.58
CA LEU A 111 -12.93 10.76 2.58
C LEU A 111 -12.63 11.17 4.04
N GLY A 112 -12.08 12.37 4.26
CA GLY A 112 -11.75 12.88 5.59
C GLY A 112 -10.48 12.28 6.20
N PHE A 113 -9.54 11.83 5.38
CA PHE A 113 -8.24 11.30 5.81
C PHE A 113 -7.12 12.34 5.66
N PRO A 114 -5.95 12.16 6.31
CA PRO A 114 -4.87 13.14 6.34
C PRO A 114 -4.35 13.61 4.99
N SER A 115 -4.40 12.76 3.95
CA SER A 115 -3.83 13.08 2.64
C SER A 115 -2.32 13.40 2.75
N LYS A 116 -1.79 14.38 2.00
CA LYS A 116 -0.36 14.73 1.93
C LYS A 116 0.20 15.19 3.28
N MET A 117 1.37 14.66 3.64
CA MET A 117 2.11 15.00 4.88
C MET A 117 3.32 15.92 4.64
N GLY A 118 3.26 16.79 3.62
CA GLY A 118 4.26 17.84 3.37
C GLY A 118 5.23 17.57 2.21
N MET A 119 5.38 16.33 1.77
CA MET A 119 6.13 15.95 0.56
C MET A 119 5.18 15.62 -0.60
N ASP A 120 5.65 15.89 -1.83
CA ASP A 120 5.01 15.49 -3.09
C ASP A 120 5.90 14.53 -3.89
N GLY A 121 5.31 13.63 -4.68
CA GLY A 121 6.05 12.68 -5.51
C GLY A 121 7.07 13.33 -6.46
N SER A 122 6.82 14.57 -6.91
CA SER A 122 7.77 15.34 -7.71
C SER A 122 9.08 15.68 -6.99
N GLN A 123 9.10 15.68 -5.66
CA GLN A 123 10.25 16.04 -4.84
C GLN A 123 11.14 14.83 -4.49
N VAL A 124 10.69 13.60 -4.80
CA VAL A 124 11.40 12.36 -4.40
C VAL A 124 12.81 12.31 -5.00
N TYR A 125 12.97 12.68 -6.28
CA TYR A 125 14.28 12.63 -6.94
C TYR A 125 15.27 13.64 -6.34
N ASP A 126 14.83 14.88 -6.13
CA ASP A 126 15.68 15.91 -5.51
C ASP A 126 16.05 15.55 -4.07
N THR A 127 15.10 14.99 -3.32
CA THR A 127 15.33 14.51 -1.94
C THR A 127 16.34 13.35 -1.92
N TYR A 128 16.27 12.45 -2.89
CA TYR A 128 17.21 11.35 -3.04
C TYR A 128 18.63 11.87 -3.33
N LEU A 129 18.76 12.86 -4.22
CA LEU A 129 20.06 13.48 -4.53
C LEU A 129 20.69 14.19 -3.31
N GLN A 130 19.85 14.64 -2.37
CA GLN A 130 20.30 15.22 -1.10
C GLN A 130 20.70 14.16 -0.05
N GLY A 131 20.49 12.87 -0.35
CA GLY A 131 20.78 11.76 0.56
C GLY A 131 19.71 11.54 1.65
N ASN A 132 18.55 12.23 1.55
CA ASN A 132 17.50 12.19 2.58
C ASN A 132 16.55 10.99 2.38
N ILE A 133 17.10 9.78 2.42
CA ILE A 133 16.35 8.52 2.21
C ILE A 133 15.27 8.32 3.28
N ALA A 134 15.57 8.67 4.53
CA ALA A 134 14.61 8.60 5.63
C ALA A 134 13.30 9.34 5.34
N ASP A 135 13.37 10.55 4.79
CA ASP A 135 12.18 11.37 4.49
C ASP A 135 11.35 10.78 3.36
N ILE A 136 11.99 10.21 2.33
CA ILE A 136 11.29 9.49 1.26
C ILE A 136 10.54 8.29 1.83
N ARG A 137 11.18 7.54 2.74
CA ARG A 137 10.57 6.37 3.40
C ARG A 137 9.38 6.78 4.27
N HIS A 138 9.53 7.85 5.06
CA HIS A 138 8.43 8.40 5.85
C HIS A 138 7.25 8.82 4.97
N TYR A 139 7.51 9.51 3.87
CA TYR A 139 6.50 9.89 2.89
C TYR A 139 5.77 8.65 2.32
N CYS A 140 6.51 7.65 1.83
CA CYS A 140 5.91 6.41 1.32
C CYS A 140 5.08 5.67 2.38
N GLU A 141 5.54 5.62 3.64
CA GLU A 141 4.76 5.03 4.74
C GLU A 141 3.43 5.76 4.96
N THR A 142 3.38 7.09 4.81
CA THR A 142 2.14 7.87 4.93
C THR A 142 1.19 7.69 3.74
N ASP A 143 1.70 7.49 2.53
CA ASP A 143 0.88 7.15 1.36
C ASP A 143 0.26 5.76 1.50
N VAL A 144 1.01 4.79 2.04
CA VAL A 144 0.49 3.45 2.36
C VAL A 144 -0.61 3.53 3.42
N LEU A 145 -0.50 4.43 4.41
CA LEU A 145 -1.55 4.65 5.40
C LEU A 145 -2.83 5.19 4.78
N ASN A 146 -2.74 6.22 3.93
CA ASN A 146 -3.90 6.72 3.18
C ASN A 146 -4.53 5.61 2.32
N THR A 147 -3.70 4.83 1.61
CA THR A 147 -4.15 3.67 0.81
C THR A 147 -4.90 2.65 1.66
N TRP A 148 -4.39 2.32 2.84
CA TRP A 148 -5.03 1.38 3.77
C TRP A 148 -6.37 1.91 4.30
N LEU A 149 -6.47 3.20 4.63
CA LEU A 149 -7.72 3.81 5.08
C LEU A 149 -8.80 3.79 3.99
N ILE A 150 -8.41 4.08 2.75
CA ILE A 150 -9.33 3.98 1.60
C ILE A 150 -9.72 2.53 1.36
N TYR A 151 -8.79 1.58 1.50
CA TYR A 151 -9.09 0.15 1.42
C TYR A 151 -10.15 -0.27 2.45
N LEU A 152 -10.01 0.12 3.72
CA LEU A 152 -11.02 -0.18 4.75
C LEU A 152 -12.39 0.41 4.39
N ARG A 153 -12.42 1.63 3.86
CA ARG A 153 -13.66 2.26 3.38
C ARG A 153 -14.28 1.50 2.20
N PHE A 154 -13.44 1.04 1.28
CA PHE A 154 -13.85 0.21 0.14
C PHE A 154 -14.42 -1.14 0.59
N GLN A 155 -13.79 -1.82 1.56
CA GLN A 155 -14.29 -3.06 2.13
C GLN A 155 -15.65 -2.86 2.85
N LEU A 156 -15.82 -1.73 3.55
CA LEU A 156 -17.12 -1.35 4.13
C LEU A 156 -18.19 -1.13 3.06
N MET A 157 -17.84 -0.43 1.97
CA MET A 157 -18.77 -0.20 0.84
C MET A 157 -19.21 -1.51 0.19
N ARG A 158 -18.32 -2.51 0.14
CA ARG A 158 -18.62 -3.85 -0.38
C ARG A 158 -19.43 -4.73 0.58
N GLY A 159 -19.54 -4.36 1.85
CA GLY A 159 -20.13 -5.21 2.89
C GLY A 159 -19.26 -6.40 3.30
N GLU A 160 -17.97 -6.41 2.95
CA GLU A 160 -17.00 -7.42 3.41
C GLU A 160 -16.67 -7.24 4.90
N ILE A 161 -16.74 -5.99 5.36
CA ILE A 161 -16.73 -5.63 6.78
C ILE A 161 -17.94 -4.72 7.04
N MET A 162 -18.54 -4.84 8.22
CA MET A 162 -19.66 -3.96 8.62
C MET A 162 -19.14 -2.81 9.48
N LYS A 163 -20.04 -1.90 9.86
CA LYS A 163 -19.67 -0.71 10.64
C LYS A 163 -18.89 -1.04 11.93
N PRO A 164 -19.26 -2.06 12.74
CA PRO A 164 -18.52 -2.40 13.94
C PRO A 164 -17.07 -2.81 13.66
N GLU A 165 -16.85 -3.69 12.67
CA GLU A 165 -15.52 -4.16 12.28
C GLU A 165 -14.69 -3.03 11.68
N HIS A 166 -15.30 -2.19 10.84
CA HIS A 166 -14.63 -1.00 10.31
C HIS A 166 -14.18 -0.07 11.45
N GLN A 167 -15.04 0.22 12.43
CA GLN A 167 -14.67 1.04 13.59
C GLN A 167 -13.54 0.40 14.41
N HIS A 168 -13.57 -0.92 14.56
CA HIS A 168 -12.51 -1.68 15.22
C HIS A 168 -11.16 -1.54 14.49
N GLU A 169 -11.12 -1.74 13.17
CA GLU A 169 -9.88 -1.63 12.38
C GLU A 169 -9.33 -0.19 12.40
N ILE A 170 -10.19 0.82 12.39
CA ILE A 170 -9.77 2.23 12.55
C ILE A 170 -9.16 2.45 13.94
N ALA A 171 -9.80 1.95 15.01
CA ALA A 171 -9.27 2.07 16.36
C ALA A 171 -7.93 1.33 16.52
N LEU A 172 -7.82 0.12 15.96
CA LEU A 172 -6.60 -0.68 15.97
C LEU A 172 -5.44 0.09 15.32
N LEU A 173 -5.68 0.69 14.15
CA LEU A 173 -4.67 1.48 13.46
C LEU A 173 -4.28 2.72 14.28
N LYS A 174 -5.24 3.49 14.79
CA LYS A 174 -4.95 4.68 15.62
C LYS A 174 -4.10 4.31 16.85
N ASN A 175 -4.43 3.22 17.53
CA ASN A 175 -3.65 2.73 18.67
C ASN A 175 -2.23 2.31 18.27
N GLN A 176 -2.08 1.65 17.12
CA GLN A 176 -0.77 1.29 16.58
C GLN A 176 0.08 2.53 16.24
N LEU A 177 -0.53 3.58 15.68
CA LEU A 177 0.18 4.83 15.36
C LEU A 177 0.55 5.59 16.64
N ALA A 178 -0.36 5.67 17.61
CA ALA A 178 -0.12 6.32 18.90
C ALA A 178 0.95 5.63 19.74
N SER A 179 1.11 4.32 19.58
CA SER A 179 2.17 3.53 20.23
C SER A 179 3.44 3.43 19.39
N SER A 180 3.47 4.02 18.20
CA SER A 180 4.68 4.05 17.38
C SER A 180 5.63 5.12 17.91
N ASN A 181 6.91 4.80 18.03
CA ASN A 181 7.96 5.78 18.37
C ASN A 181 8.49 6.47 17.10
N LYS A 182 7.64 6.66 16.07
CA LYS A 182 8.00 7.18 14.76
C LYS A 182 7.35 8.56 14.55
N PRO A 183 8.13 9.66 14.49
CA PRO A 183 7.56 11.01 14.47
C PRO A 183 6.57 11.28 13.33
N HIS A 184 6.83 10.77 12.11
CA HIS A 184 5.92 10.97 10.98
C HIS A 184 4.58 10.26 11.14
N LEU A 185 4.53 9.14 11.88
CA LEU A 185 3.31 8.41 12.18
C LEU A 185 2.47 9.12 13.25
N GLU A 186 3.13 9.71 14.25
CA GLU A 186 2.47 10.58 15.24
C GLU A 186 1.88 11.82 14.57
N GLN A 187 2.64 12.47 13.69
CA GLN A 187 2.17 13.62 12.90
C GLN A 187 0.97 13.23 12.01
N PHE A 188 1.01 12.06 11.37
CA PHE A 188 -0.11 11.54 10.59
C PHE A 188 -1.36 11.38 11.46
N LEU A 189 -1.23 10.78 12.65
CA LEU A 189 -2.34 10.61 13.59
C LEU A 189 -2.91 11.95 14.07
N GLN A 190 -2.05 12.92 14.40
CA GLN A 190 -2.49 14.25 14.81
C GLN A 190 -3.28 14.95 13.70
N LYS A 191 -2.77 14.91 12.46
CA LYS A 191 -3.48 15.48 11.31
C LYS A 191 -4.82 14.79 11.09
N TRP A 192 -4.88 13.46 11.26
CA TRP A 192 -6.13 12.71 11.13
C TRP A 192 -7.18 13.16 12.14
N GLN A 193 -6.79 13.31 13.41
CA GLN A 193 -7.69 13.78 14.46
C GLN A 193 -8.21 15.20 14.19
N GLN A 194 -7.40 16.06 13.59
CA GLN A 194 -7.82 17.39 13.18
C GLN A 194 -8.86 17.35 12.05
N THR A 195 -8.68 16.47 11.06
CA THR A 195 -9.64 16.31 9.96
C THR A 195 -10.98 15.75 10.44
N GLU A 196 -10.99 14.89 11.46
CA GLU A 196 -12.24 14.36 12.04
C GLU A 196 -13.01 15.38 12.88
N ALA A 197 -12.34 16.44 13.36
CA ALA A 197 -12.95 17.50 14.15
C ALA A 197 -13.58 18.62 13.30
N GLN A 198 -13.40 18.56 11.97
CA GLN A 198 -13.94 19.51 10.98
C GLN A 198 -15.23 18.98 10.35
#